data_AF-A0A0F9FEW0-F1
#
_entry.id   AF-A0A0F9FEW0-F1
#
_cell.length_a   1.000
_cell.length_b   1.000
_cell.length_c   1.000
_cell.angle_alpha   90.00
_cell.angle_beta   90.00
_cell.angle_gamma   90.00
#
_symmetry.space_group_name_H-M   'P 1'
#
loop_
_entity.id
_entity.type
_entity.pdbx_description
1 polymer ?
#
loop_
_entity_poly.entity_id
_entity_poly.type
_entity_poly.pdbx_seq_one_letter_code
_entity_poly.pdbx_strand_id
1 'polypeptide(L)'
;MEGWYYLHTNGSLIYKRELGGTAADIRESTFAKAMWPFDPGDRESVWRIVIESLAAGAERERVHYLANHWGCDDVDADVYADRVGVTLSPDGGKWCATGPGFRNLATSLAGFGKTKLEAMAELCSAMGYRPSKMWGTSFEKLLRQ
;
A
#
# COMPACT_ATOMS: atom_id res chain seq x y z
N MET A 1 17.05 7.04 1.37
CA MET A 1 16.27 6.37 2.43
C MET A 1 16.53 7.06 3.76
N GLU A 2 15.49 7.57 4.41
CA GLU A 2 15.59 8.33 5.68
C GLU A 2 15.19 7.49 6.91
N GLY A 3 14.40 6.44 6.70
CA GLY A 3 13.96 5.55 7.77
C GLY A 3 13.06 4.43 7.27
N TRP A 4 12.27 3.88 8.19
CA TRP A 4 11.38 2.76 7.94
C TRP A 4 10.01 3.03 8.52
N TYR A 5 8.98 2.69 7.75
CA TYR A 5 7.67 2.43 8.34
C TYR A 5 7.56 0.95 8.66
N TYR A 6 7.01 0.62 9.81
CA TYR A 6 6.65 -0.75 10.14
C TYR A 6 5.25 -0.82 10.71
N LEU A 7 4.59 -1.92 10.42
CA LEU A 7 3.24 -2.16 10.87
C LEU A 7 3.28 -3.14 12.04
N HIS A 8 2.76 -2.70 13.17
CA HIS A 8 2.68 -3.47 14.40
C HIS A 8 1.49 -4.45 14.36
N THR A 9 1.56 -5.53 15.14
CA THR A 9 0.50 -6.55 15.24
C THR A 9 -0.85 -6.01 15.73
N ASN A 10 -0.88 -4.83 16.35
CA ASN A 10 -2.08 -4.15 16.83
C ASN A 10 -2.68 -3.19 15.77
N GLY A 11 -2.11 -3.12 14.55
CA GLY A 11 -2.56 -2.22 13.49
C GLY A 11 -1.87 -0.86 13.45
N SER A 12 -1.01 -0.52 14.43
CA SER A 12 -0.28 0.75 14.44
C SER A 12 0.81 0.78 13.37
N LEU A 13 0.78 1.81 12.52
CA LEU A 13 1.80 2.08 11.50
C LEU A 13 2.79 3.15 12.02
N ILE A 14 4.01 2.71 12.31
CA ILE A 14 5.00 3.45 13.10
C ILE A 14 6.23 3.76 12.24
N TYR A 15 6.73 4.99 12.34
CA TYR A 15 7.97 5.41 11.71
C TYR A 15 9.16 5.24 12.66
N LYS A 16 10.28 4.71 12.17
CA LYS A 16 11.55 4.66 12.88
C LYS A 16 12.66 5.15 11.96
N ARG A 17 13.37 6.20 12.40
CA ARG A 17 14.52 6.76 11.66
C ARG A 17 15.64 5.73 11.51
N GLU A 18 16.33 5.75 10.37
CA GLU A 18 17.51 4.90 10.17
C GLU A 18 18.71 5.43 10.97
N LEU A 19 19.36 4.54 11.74
CA LEU A 19 20.50 4.85 12.63
C LEU A 19 21.64 3.80 12.54
N GLY A 20 21.69 2.99 11.48
CA GLY A 20 22.73 2.00 11.21
C GLY A 20 22.34 0.54 11.53
N GLY A 21 21.21 0.31 12.17
CA GLY A 21 20.70 -1.01 12.55
C GLY A 21 19.17 -1.09 12.64
N THR A 22 18.47 -0.01 12.27
CA THR A 22 17.03 0.13 12.50
C THR A 22 16.23 -0.97 11.82
N ALA A 23 16.63 -1.35 10.61
CA ALA A 23 15.98 -2.42 9.86
C ALA A 23 16.09 -3.79 10.56
N ALA A 24 17.25 -4.11 11.14
CA ALA A 24 17.48 -5.36 11.85
C ALA A 24 16.59 -5.46 13.10
N ASP A 25 16.53 -4.37 13.89
CA ASP A 25 15.67 -4.30 15.08
C ASP A 25 14.20 -4.58 14.76
N ILE A 26 13.67 -3.95 13.70
CA ILE A 26 12.28 -4.13 13.28
C ILE A 26 12.04 -5.57 12.82
N ARG A 27 12.99 -6.11 12.04
CA ARG A 27 12.89 -7.47 11.51
C ARG A 27 12.80 -8.51 12.64
N GLU A 28 13.62 -8.35 13.67
CA GLU A 28 13.72 -9.28 14.80
C GLU A 28 12.57 -9.11 15.80
N SER A 29 11.89 -7.95 15.80
CA SER A 29 10.71 -7.71 16.64
C SER A 29 9.55 -8.65 16.29
N THR A 30 9.08 -9.44 17.25
CA THR A 30 7.87 -10.28 17.12
C THR A 30 6.59 -9.46 16.97
N PHE A 31 6.64 -8.16 17.30
CA PHE A 31 5.51 -7.26 17.21
C PHE A 31 5.37 -6.58 15.84
N ALA A 32 6.38 -6.65 14.97
CA ALA A 32 6.27 -6.16 13.60
C ALA A 32 5.68 -7.25 12.70
N LYS A 33 4.70 -6.92 11.85
CA LYS A 33 4.18 -7.80 10.79
C LYS A 33 4.67 -7.44 9.40
N ALA A 34 4.95 -6.16 9.15
CA ALA A 34 5.50 -5.68 7.90
C ALA A 34 6.46 -4.51 8.14
N MET A 35 7.34 -4.25 7.18
CA MET A 35 8.11 -3.01 7.13
C MET A 35 8.40 -2.58 5.70
N TRP A 36 8.56 -1.28 5.52
CA TRP A 36 8.82 -0.64 4.25
C TRP A 36 9.91 0.41 4.41
N PRO A 37 10.89 0.46 3.49
CA PRO A 37 11.84 1.55 3.45
C PRO A 37 11.10 2.84 3.10
N PHE A 38 11.44 3.92 3.78
CA PHE A 38 10.87 5.23 3.54
C PHE A 38 11.92 6.18 3.00
N ASP A 39 11.61 6.73 1.84
CA ASP A 39 12.32 7.85 1.24
C ASP A 39 11.26 8.83 0.73
N PRO A 40 11.15 10.04 1.32
CA PRO A 40 10.13 11.00 0.90
C PRO A 40 10.33 11.49 -0.54
N GLY A 41 11.54 11.36 -1.10
CA GLY A 41 11.82 11.65 -2.51
C GLY A 41 11.35 10.56 -3.48
N ASP A 42 11.04 9.36 -2.98
CA ASP A 42 10.56 8.24 -3.79
C ASP A 42 9.03 8.10 -3.67
N ARG A 43 8.34 8.70 -4.64
CA ARG A 43 6.87 8.69 -4.73
C ARG A 43 6.28 7.28 -4.77
N GLU A 44 6.96 6.35 -5.43
CA GLU A 44 6.49 4.97 -5.57
C GLU A 44 6.55 4.25 -4.21
N SER A 45 7.64 4.44 -3.46
CA SER A 45 7.76 3.92 -2.10
C SER A 45 6.70 4.49 -1.16
N VAL A 46 6.32 5.76 -1.31
CA VAL A 46 5.25 6.39 -0.52
C VAL A 46 3.89 5.72 -0.79
N TRP A 47 3.51 5.56 -2.07
CA TRP A 47 2.27 4.86 -2.45
C TRP A 47 2.25 3.41 -1.98
N ARG A 48 3.38 2.73 -2.13
CA ARG A 48 3.55 1.36 -1.64
C ARG A 48 3.24 1.26 -0.15
N ILE A 49 3.75 2.18 0.66
CA ILE A 49 3.49 2.19 2.11
C ILE A 49 2.00 2.33 2.39
N VAL A 50 1.31 3.33 1.81
CA VAL A 50 -0.10 3.58 2.14
C VAL A 50 -1.03 2.48 1.63
N ILE A 51 -0.80 1.94 0.44
CA ILE A 51 -1.61 0.86 -0.13
C ILE A 51 -1.40 -0.44 0.65
N GLU A 52 -0.15 -0.87 0.79
CA GLU A 52 0.17 -2.16 1.37
C GLU A 52 -0.08 -2.20 2.88
N SER A 53 0.16 -1.10 3.60
CA SER A 53 -0.15 -1.05 5.02
C SER A 53 -1.65 -1.13 5.27
N LEU A 54 -2.47 -0.45 4.46
CA LEU A 54 -3.93 -0.52 4.55
C LEU A 54 -4.44 -1.92 4.22
N ALA A 55 -3.93 -2.53 3.13
CA ALA A 55 -4.24 -3.91 2.75
C ALA A 55 -3.83 -4.91 3.85
N ALA A 56 -2.73 -4.65 4.55
CA ALA A 56 -2.26 -5.46 5.67
C ALA A 56 -3.03 -5.22 6.99
N GLY A 57 -4.05 -4.36 7.01
CA GLY A 57 -4.85 -4.05 8.19
C GLY A 57 -4.16 -3.07 9.14
N ALA A 58 -3.56 -2.01 8.61
CA ALA A 58 -3.22 -0.82 9.38
C ALA A 58 -4.48 -0.03 9.75
N GLU A 59 -4.40 0.75 10.82
CA GLU A 59 -5.46 1.67 11.21
C GLU A 59 -5.73 2.69 10.10
N ARG A 60 -6.98 2.73 9.63
CA ARG A 60 -7.38 3.53 8.45
C ARG A 60 -7.09 5.02 8.65
N GLU A 61 -7.41 5.56 9.83
CA GLU A 61 -7.19 6.98 10.13
C GLU A 61 -5.72 7.36 10.03
N ARG A 62 -4.82 6.48 10.51
CA ARG A 62 -3.38 6.69 10.41
C ARG A 62 -2.89 6.68 8.98
N VAL A 63 -3.36 5.74 8.16
CA VAL A 63 -2.96 5.67 6.74
C VAL A 63 -3.45 6.90 5.98
N HIS A 64 -4.72 7.29 6.17
CA HIS A 64 -5.29 8.47 5.51
C HIS A 64 -4.59 9.76 5.94
N TYR A 65 -4.23 9.88 7.22
CA TYR A 65 -3.40 11.00 7.69
C TYR A 65 -2.06 11.07 6.94
N LEU A 66 -1.36 9.94 6.79
CA LEU A 66 -0.08 9.90 6.07
C LEU A 66 -0.25 10.17 4.58
N ALA A 67 -1.26 9.58 3.95
CA ALA A 67 -1.59 9.84 2.55
C ALA A 67 -1.81 11.34 2.32
N ASN A 68 -2.62 12.00 3.14
CA ASN A 68 -2.83 13.43 3.06
C ASN A 68 -1.54 14.24 3.33
N HIS A 69 -0.78 13.86 4.36
CA HIS A 69 0.48 14.54 4.69
C HIS A 69 1.52 14.45 3.57
N TRP A 70 1.51 13.36 2.80
CA TRP A 70 2.41 13.14 1.68
C TRP A 70 1.82 13.54 0.33
N GLY A 71 0.60 14.10 0.28
CA GLY A 71 -0.05 14.47 -0.98
C GLY A 71 -0.42 13.27 -1.87
N CYS A 72 -0.68 12.10 -1.29
CA CYS A 72 -1.27 10.94 -1.98
C CYS A 72 -2.78 11.18 -2.21
N ASP A 73 -3.10 12.23 -2.98
CA ASP A 73 -4.47 12.58 -3.31
C ASP A 73 -4.98 11.80 -4.53
N ASP A 74 -6.23 12.07 -4.95
CA ASP A 74 -6.85 11.38 -6.07
C ASP A 74 -6.19 11.71 -7.43
N VAL A 75 -5.49 12.84 -7.57
CA VAL A 75 -4.79 13.21 -8.81
C VAL A 75 -3.47 12.42 -8.90
N ASP A 76 -2.72 12.38 -7.81
CA ASP A 76 -1.49 11.62 -7.72
C ASP A 76 -1.76 10.10 -7.76
N ALA A 77 -2.93 9.66 -7.29
CA ALA A 77 -3.38 8.27 -7.43
C ALA A 77 -3.51 7.84 -8.90
N ASP A 78 -3.98 8.72 -9.79
CA ASP A 78 -4.09 8.40 -11.22
C ASP A 78 -2.72 8.21 -11.85
N VAL A 79 -1.75 9.06 -11.50
CA VAL A 79 -0.37 8.96 -11.98
C VAL A 79 0.28 7.66 -11.51
N TYR A 80 0.11 7.32 -10.23
CA TYR A 80 0.62 6.07 -9.70
C TYR A 80 -0.05 4.86 -10.36
N ALA A 81 -1.38 4.89 -10.52
CA ALA A 81 -2.15 3.80 -11.11
C ALA A 81 -1.73 3.51 -12.55
N ASP A 82 -1.59 4.55 -13.39
CA ASP A 82 -1.09 4.42 -14.77
C ASP A 82 0.30 3.76 -14.80
N ARG A 83 1.20 4.21 -13.92
CA ARG A 83 2.57 3.67 -13.82
C ARG A 83 2.61 2.19 -13.47
N VAL A 84 1.72 1.71 -12.59
CA VAL A 84 1.70 0.30 -12.15
C VAL A 84 0.70 -0.56 -12.93
N GLY A 85 -0.02 0.01 -13.90
CA GLY A 85 -1.00 -0.70 -14.73
C GLY A 85 -2.36 -0.95 -14.05
N VAL A 86 -2.71 -0.18 -13.02
CA VAL A 86 -4.03 -0.22 -12.39
C VAL A 86 -4.99 0.70 -13.15
N THR A 87 -6.19 0.21 -13.43
CA THR A 87 -7.29 1.06 -13.93
C THR A 87 -8.18 1.47 -12.77
N LEU A 88 -8.44 2.78 -12.66
CA LEU A 88 -9.34 3.36 -11.66
C LEU A 88 -10.58 3.91 -12.34
N SER A 89 -11.76 3.52 -11.85
CA SER A 89 -13.04 4.00 -12.39
C SER A 89 -14.09 4.16 -11.30
N PRO A 90 -14.99 5.16 -11.40
CA PRO A 90 -16.12 5.29 -10.49
C PRO A 90 -17.14 4.16 -10.74
N ASP A 91 -17.69 3.60 -9.67
CA ASP A 91 -18.76 2.59 -9.69
C ASP A 91 -19.72 2.82 -8.51
N GLY A 92 -20.97 3.21 -8.83
CA GLY A 92 -22.06 3.29 -7.84
C GLY A 92 -21.80 4.16 -6.60
N GLY A 93 -21.00 5.23 -6.72
CA GLY A 93 -20.61 6.08 -5.59
C GLY A 93 -19.37 5.62 -4.82
N LYS A 94 -18.64 4.64 -5.36
CA LYS A 94 -17.32 4.18 -4.89
C LYS A 94 -16.31 4.27 -6.03
N TRP A 95 -15.04 4.12 -5.69
CA TRP A 95 -13.96 3.85 -6.64
C TRP A 95 -13.77 2.35 -6.78
N CYS A 96 -13.53 1.91 -8.02
CA CYS A 96 -13.13 0.57 -8.38
C CYS A 96 -11.70 0.60 -8.92
N ALA A 97 -10.86 -0.30 -8.43
CA ALA A 97 -9.49 -0.52 -8.90
C ALA A 97 -9.38 -1.93 -9.50
N THR A 98 -8.84 -2.02 -10.71
CA THR A 98 -8.63 -3.30 -11.40
C THR A 98 -7.19 -3.39 -11.89
N GLY A 99 -6.63 -4.60 -11.87
CA GLY A 99 -5.27 -4.86 -12.35
C GLY A 99 -5.18 -5.04 -13.87
N PRO A 100 -3.95 -5.17 -14.41
CA PRO A 100 -3.73 -5.45 -15.82
C PRO A 100 -4.50 -6.70 -16.28
N GLY A 101 -5.11 -6.63 -17.48
CA GLY A 101 -5.81 -7.77 -18.08
C GLY A 101 -7.18 -8.08 -17.48
N PHE A 102 -7.74 -7.19 -16.64
CA PHE A 102 -9.11 -7.30 -16.14
C PHE A 102 -10.12 -7.47 -17.28
N ARG A 103 -11.02 -8.46 -17.15
CA ARG A 103 -12.08 -8.74 -18.14
C ARG A 103 -13.47 -8.38 -17.62
N ASN A 104 -13.81 -8.89 -16.44
CA ASN A 104 -15.08 -8.63 -15.77
C ASN A 104 -15.01 -9.08 -14.30
N LEU A 105 -15.96 -8.61 -13.49
CA LEU A 105 -16.02 -8.91 -12.05
C LEU A 105 -16.28 -10.39 -11.72
N ALA A 106 -16.79 -11.18 -12.67
CA ALA A 106 -17.05 -12.60 -12.43
C ALA A 106 -15.78 -13.46 -12.51
N THR A 107 -14.74 -12.97 -13.20
CA THR A 107 -13.53 -13.75 -13.51
C THR A 107 -12.22 -13.04 -13.14
N SER A 108 -12.28 -11.75 -12.80
CA SER A 108 -11.11 -10.93 -12.49
C SER A 108 -11.26 -10.28 -11.13
N LEU A 109 -10.13 -10.08 -10.45
CA LEU A 109 -10.08 -9.40 -9.16
C LEU A 109 -10.27 -7.89 -9.33
N ALA A 110 -10.99 -7.30 -8.39
CA ALA A 110 -11.23 -5.87 -8.30
C ALA A 110 -11.23 -5.45 -6.83
N GLY A 111 -10.81 -4.22 -6.57
CA GLY A 111 -10.91 -3.58 -5.26
C GLY A 111 -11.91 -2.44 -5.29
N PHE A 112 -12.63 -2.23 -4.18
CA PHE A 112 -13.62 -1.16 -4.06
C PHE A 112 -13.38 -0.32 -2.81
N GLY A 113 -13.47 1.00 -2.93
CA GLY A 113 -13.20 1.92 -1.83
C GLY A 113 -13.93 3.25 -1.95
N LYS A 114 -13.98 4.03 -0.86
CA LYS A 114 -14.51 5.41 -0.92
C LYS A 114 -13.53 6.37 -1.60
N THR A 115 -12.24 6.04 -1.55
CA THR A 115 -11.15 6.77 -2.23
C THR A 115 -10.39 5.84 -3.16
N LYS A 116 -9.62 6.40 -4.10
CA LYS A 116 -8.76 5.61 -4.99
C LYS A 116 -7.72 4.78 -4.22
N LEU A 117 -7.16 5.35 -3.15
CA LEU A 117 -6.28 4.63 -2.21
C LEU A 117 -6.96 3.39 -1.63
N GLU A 118 -8.19 3.53 -1.13
CA GLU A 118 -8.93 2.41 -0.55
C GLU A 118 -9.25 1.33 -1.58
N ALA A 119 -9.61 1.73 -2.81
CA ALA A 119 -9.86 0.79 -3.89
C ALA A 119 -8.58 0.01 -4.26
N MET A 120 -7.42 0.67 -4.36
CA MET A 120 -6.14 0.01 -4.61
C MET A 120 -5.72 -0.91 -3.46
N ALA A 121 -5.95 -0.52 -2.20
CA ALA A 121 -5.67 -1.37 -1.05
C ALA A 121 -6.54 -2.62 -1.02
N GLU A 122 -7.83 -2.50 -1.37
CA GLU A 122 -8.73 -3.65 -1.48
C GLU A 122 -8.31 -4.58 -2.62
N LEU A 123 -7.90 -4.02 -3.78
CA LEU A 123 -7.35 -4.81 -4.89
C LEU A 123 -6.10 -5.57 -4.45
N CYS A 124 -5.17 -4.88 -3.77
CA CYS A 124 -3.94 -5.48 -3.22
C CYS A 124 -4.25 -6.66 -2.29
N SER A 125 -5.23 -6.49 -1.39
CA SER A 125 -5.72 -7.56 -0.51
C SER A 125 -6.33 -8.71 -1.30
N ALA A 126 -7.19 -8.43 -2.28
CA ALA A 126 -7.85 -9.43 -3.13
C ALA A 126 -6.86 -10.26 -3.96
N MET A 127 -5.72 -9.66 -4.35
CA MET A 127 -4.61 -10.35 -5.02
C MET A 127 -3.75 -11.21 -4.08
N GLY A 128 -4.12 -11.31 -2.80
CA GLY A 128 -3.46 -12.18 -1.84
C GLY A 128 -2.18 -11.57 -1.25
N TYR A 129 -2.08 -10.24 -1.17
CA TYR A 129 -0.95 -9.57 -0.53
C TYR A 129 -0.70 -10.11 0.88
N ARG A 130 0.57 -10.41 1.17
CA ARG A 130 1.00 -10.87 2.49
C ARG A 130 2.04 -9.90 3.06
N PRO A 131 1.78 -9.30 4.23
CA PRO A 131 2.76 -8.44 4.88
C PRO A 131 4.05 -9.21 5.17
N SER A 132 5.19 -8.60 4.88
CA SER A 132 6.51 -9.18 5.13
C SER A 132 7.45 -8.13 5.71
N LYS A 133 8.43 -8.62 6.48
CA LYS A 133 9.51 -7.79 7.03
C LYS A 133 10.66 -7.61 6.03
N MET A 134 10.89 -8.55 5.13
CA MET A 134 11.86 -8.41 4.04
C MET A 134 11.46 -9.27 2.83
N TRP A 135 11.82 -8.80 1.63
CA TRP A 135 11.67 -9.52 0.37
C TRP A 135 10.25 -10.04 0.06
N GLY A 136 9.23 -9.38 0.63
CA GLY A 136 7.83 -9.65 0.30
C GLY A 136 7.49 -9.23 -1.13
N THR A 137 6.43 -9.81 -1.67
CA THR A 137 5.85 -9.38 -2.94
C THR A 137 5.15 -8.05 -2.72
N SER A 138 5.60 -7.00 -3.41
CA SER A 138 4.94 -5.69 -3.37
C SER A 138 3.65 -5.69 -4.21
N PHE A 139 2.80 -4.69 -4.00
CA PHE A 139 1.60 -4.48 -4.80
C PHE A 139 1.91 -4.42 -6.31
N GLU A 140 2.92 -3.65 -6.69
CA GLU A 140 3.39 -3.58 -8.09
C GLU A 140 3.80 -4.96 -8.64
N LYS A 141 4.49 -5.79 -7.84
CA LYS A 141 4.87 -7.14 -8.26
C LYS A 141 3.68 -8.08 -8.39
N LEU A 142 2.63 -7.90 -7.58
CA LEU A 142 1.38 -8.67 -7.73
C LEU A 142 0.70 -8.37 -9.06
N LEU A 143 0.74 -7.11 -9.51
CA LEU A 143 0.12 -6.66 -10.77
C LEU A 143 0.79 -7.21 -12.04
N ARG A 144 2.02 -7.72 -11.92
CA ARG A 144 2.82 -8.24 -13.04
C ARG A 144 2.78 -9.77 -13.18
N GLN A 145 1.98 -10.46 -12.37
CA GLN A 145 1.88 -11.93 -12.38
C GLN A 145 0.99 -12.46 -13.50
#